data_AF-A0AAV5AYL9-F1
#
_entry.id   AF-A0AAV5AYL9-F1
#
_cell.length_a   1.000
_cell.length_b   1.000
_cell.length_c   1.000
_cell.angle_alpha   90.00
_cell.angle_beta   90.00
_cell.angle_gamma   90.00
#
_symmetry.space_group_name_H-M   'P 1'
#
loop_
_entity.id
_entity.type
_entity.pdbx_description
1 polymer ?
#
loop_
_entity_poly.entity_id
_entity_poly.type
_entity_poly.pdbx_seq_one_letter_code
_entity_poly.pdbx_strand_id
1 'polypeptide(L)'
;MMNTILKLDDYYHQAMDYILENLNDIAYKKLKNGTLKKKSGDLTFEIITQKDRNNFLSHQEKVGSLSILHFSANIYDKKKNLLYQFSFGEPKSYVPRFELFKNYSELDYSLLDRIIADLNQHFIPATQKLQENPQMFLQNTDYQSEIVAEDYHYRIWILPELYENFATAEQTKLYEEKKIVFQIPENELKRDVEEYLFLISKRQRDYFLLENADKYSREQLFQILLIAHKLTENHKNKERNIIRYDYIKNRQSTHEELFILVIYFIKMSGLEQKITKQIYDEMKINFVYQ
;
A
#
# COMPACT_ATOMS: atom_id res chain seq x y z
N MET A 1 25.88 35.76 -1.49
CA MET A 1 24.67 35.05 -1.95
C MET A 1 23.69 35.03 -0.80
N MET A 2 22.52 35.65 -0.94
CA MET A 2 21.44 35.51 0.04
C MET A 2 20.94 34.07 -0.03
N ASN A 3 21.12 33.29 1.02
CA ASN A 3 20.45 31.99 1.15
C ASN A 3 18.95 32.28 1.30
N THR A 4 18.20 32.15 0.21
CA THR A 4 16.74 32.23 0.25
C THR A 4 16.25 31.06 1.11
N ILE A 5 15.65 31.38 2.25
CA ILE A 5 15.07 30.40 3.16
C ILE A 5 13.80 29.86 2.50
N LEU A 6 13.85 28.61 2.03
CA LEU A 6 12.71 27.94 1.41
C LEU A 6 11.64 27.58 2.47
N LYS A 7 10.37 27.77 2.10
CA LYS A 7 9.22 27.28 2.87
C LYS A 7 8.94 25.83 2.52
N LEU A 8 8.21 25.13 3.40
CA LEU A 8 7.79 23.74 3.19
C LEU A 8 7.08 23.52 1.84
N ASP A 9 6.24 24.49 1.44
CA ASP A 9 5.55 24.44 0.15
C ASP A 9 6.51 24.52 -1.04
N ASP A 10 7.62 25.25 -0.92
CA ASP A 10 8.61 25.37 -1.99
C ASP A 10 9.31 24.03 -2.24
N TYR A 11 9.69 23.31 -1.18
CA TYR A 11 10.27 21.97 -1.30
C TYR A 11 9.32 20.96 -1.94
N TYR A 12 8.05 21.02 -1.58
CA TYR A 12 7.05 20.17 -2.23
C TYR A 12 6.91 20.49 -3.71
N HIS A 13 6.85 21.77 -4.07
CA HIS A 13 6.78 22.18 -5.47
C HIS A 13 8.04 21.76 -6.23
N GLN A 14 9.22 21.89 -5.63
CA GLN A 14 10.48 21.43 -6.18
C GLN A 14 10.50 19.91 -6.42
N ALA A 15 9.96 19.11 -5.49
CA ALA A 15 9.83 17.67 -5.69
C ALA A 15 8.91 17.35 -6.88
N MET A 16 7.77 18.06 -7.02
CA MET A 16 6.86 17.85 -8.15
C MET A 16 7.44 18.34 -9.49
N ASP A 17 8.24 19.40 -9.46
CA ASP A 17 8.99 19.87 -10.64
C ASP A 17 10.05 18.85 -11.05
N TYR A 18 10.80 18.31 -10.10
CA TYR A 18 11.78 17.28 -10.36
C TYR A 18 11.15 16.03 -10.98
N ILE A 19 9.99 15.58 -10.47
CA ILE A 19 9.25 14.48 -11.09
C ILE A 19 8.85 14.85 -12.51
N LEU A 20 8.22 16.01 -12.71
CA LEU A 20 7.73 16.45 -14.02
C LEU A 20 8.85 16.51 -15.08
N GLU A 21 10.03 17.03 -14.71
CA GLU A 21 11.18 17.19 -15.61
C GLU A 21 11.79 15.85 -16.06
N ASN A 22 11.58 14.78 -15.28
CA ASN A 22 12.21 13.47 -15.49
C ASN A 22 11.22 12.36 -15.91
N LEU A 23 9.95 12.69 -16.16
CA LEU A 23 9.03 11.77 -16.81
C LEU A 23 9.42 11.59 -18.28
N ASN A 24 9.31 10.36 -18.80
CA ASN A 24 9.53 10.06 -20.22
C ASN A 24 8.45 10.66 -21.15
N ASP A 25 7.54 11.47 -20.61
CA ASP A 25 6.43 12.12 -21.32
C ASP A 25 6.36 13.61 -20.96
N ILE A 26 6.75 14.46 -21.90
CA ILE A 26 6.88 15.91 -21.71
C ILE A 26 5.55 16.68 -21.79
N ALA A 27 4.42 16.00 -22.01
CA ALA A 27 3.12 16.65 -22.21
C ALA A 27 2.31 16.88 -20.92
N TYR A 28 2.84 16.52 -19.75
CA TYR A 28 2.22 16.82 -18.46
C TYR A 28 2.35 18.31 -18.12
N LYS A 29 1.30 18.87 -17.52
CA LYS A 29 1.33 20.20 -16.91
C LYS A 29 1.16 20.12 -15.41
N LYS A 30 1.92 20.92 -14.67
CA LYS A 30 1.73 21.11 -13.22
C LYS A 30 0.55 22.05 -12.96
N LEU A 31 -0.38 21.63 -12.11
CA LEU A 31 -1.48 22.45 -11.61
C LEU A 31 -1.05 23.21 -10.34
N LYS A 32 -1.83 24.22 -9.93
CA LYS A 32 -1.51 25.06 -8.74
C LYS A 32 -1.34 24.26 -7.45
N ASN A 33 -2.06 23.15 -7.30
CA ASN A 33 -1.99 22.27 -6.14
C ASN A 33 -0.84 21.24 -6.21
N GLY A 34 0.03 21.30 -7.23
CA GLY A 34 1.12 20.35 -7.44
C GLY A 34 0.73 19.08 -8.20
N THR A 35 -0.55 18.86 -8.50
CA THR A 35 -0.99 17.75 -9.37
C THR A 35 -0.39 17.89 -10.76
N LEU A 36 0.20 16.84 -11.31
CA LEU A 36 0.62 16.79 -12.70
C LEU A 36 -0.53 16.21 -13.52
N LYS A 37 -0.88 16.85 -14.64
CA LYS A 37 -2.05 16.48 -15.44
C LYS A 37 -1.75 16.49 -16.92
N LYS A 38 -2.23 15.47 -17.63
CA LYS A 38 -2.24 15.41 -19.09
C LYS A 38 -3.65 15.04 -19.56
N LYS A 39 -4.08 15.63 -20.68
CA LYS A 39 -5.31 15.21 -21.38
C LYS A 39 -4.91 14.67 -22.74
N SER A 40 -5.49 13.54 -23.14
CA SER A 40 -5.33 13.00 -24.49
C SER A 40 -6.64 12.36 -24.93
N GLY A 41 -7.28 12.92 -25.97
CA GLY A 41 -8.61 12.51 -26.40
C GLY A 41 -9.63 12.52 -25.26
N ASP A 42 -10.32 11.39 -25.09
CA ASP A 42 -11.32 11.16 -24.04
C ASP A 42 -10.70 10.74 -22.69
N LEU A 43 -9.38 10.68 -22.57
CA LEU A 43 -8.67 10.29 -21.35
C LEU A 43 -8.03 11.48 -20.63
N THR A 44 -8.06 11.42 -19.30
CA THR A 44 -7.30 12.32 -18.43
C THR A 44 -6.33 11.52 -17.56
N PHE A 45 -5.05 11.88 -17.58
CA PHE A 45 -4.01 11.29 -16.75
C PHE A 45 -3.62 12.29 -15.66
N GLU A 46 -3.61 11.86 -14.39
CA GLU A 46 -3.31 12.74 -13.25
C GLU A 46 -2.35 12.04 -12.27
N ILE A 47 -1.23 12.68 -11.94
CA ILE A 47 -0.33 12.29 -10.84
C ILE A 47 -0.64 13.20 -9.66
N ILE A 48 -1.09 12.61 -8.57
CA ILE A 48 -1.66 13.30 -7.41
C ILE A 48 -0.88 12.90 -6.16
N THR A 49 -0.51 13.92 -5.40
CA THR A 49 0.16 13.80 -4.12
C THR A 49 -0.64 14.50 -3.03
N GLN A 50 -0.69 13.92 -1.83
CA GLN A 50 -1.32 14.51 -0.66
C GLN A 50 -0.28 14.71 0.44
N LYS A 51 -0.07 15.96 0.84
CA LYS A 51 0.83 16.30 1.96
C LYS A 51 0.25 15.82 3.29
N ASP A 52 1.12 15.39 4.18
CA ASP A 52 0.78 15.25 5.60
C ASP A 52 0.49 16.62 6.22
N ARG A 53 -0.58 16.69 7.03
CA ARG A 53 -0.96 17.91 7.76
C ARG A 53 0.02 18.23 8.88
N ASN A 54 0.78 17.24 9.33
CA ASN A 54 1.77 17.36 10.39
C ASN A 54 3.16 17.76 9.88
N ASN A 55 3.31 18.06 8.58
CA ASN A 55 4.58 18.52 8.04
C ASN A 55 5.01 19.86 8.64
N PHE A 56 6.29 19.99 8.98
CA PHE A 56 6.85 21.18 9.59
C PHE A 56 8.30 21.39 9.19
N LEU A 57 8.78 22.63 9.33
CA LEU A 57 10.17 23.00 9.08
C LEU A 57 10.59 24.10 10.07
N SER A 58 11.61 23.82 10.86
CA SER A 58 12.24 24.74 11.82
C SER A 58 13.68 25.02 11.38
N HIS A 59 13.88 26.15 10.73
CA HIS A 59 15.21 26.58 10.27
C HIS A 59 16.14 26.93 11.44
N GLN A 60 15.59 27.39 12.57
CA GLN A 60 16.35 27.71 13.78
C GLN A 60 16.93 26.45 14.43
N GLU A 61 16.13 25.41 14.52
CA GLU A 61 16.52 24.14 15.16
C GLU A 61 17.13 23.17 14.15
N LYS A 62 17.14 23.50 12.85
CA LYS A 62 17.57 22.63 11.74
C LYS A 62 16.86 21.28 11.75
N VAL A 63 15.56 21.31 12.01
CA VAL A 63 14.70 20.12 11.99
C VAL A 63 13.52 20.33 11.05
N GLY A 64 13.03 19.26 10.45
CA GLY A 64 11.86 19.31 9.59
C GLY A 64 11.39 17.91 9.21
N SER A 65 10.10 17.83 8.87
CA SER A 65 9.47 16.63 8.30
C SER A 65 8.59 17.08 7.15
N LEU A 66 8.85 16.53 5.97
CA LEU A 66 8.05 16.70 4.79
C LEU A 66 7.67 15.32 4.29
N SER A 67 6.45 14.91 4.58
CA SER A 67 5.93 13.60 4.22
C SER A 67 4.73 13.71 3.30
N ILE A 68 4.65 12.78 2.36
CA ILE A 68 3.47 12.56 1.52
C ILE A 68 2.69 11.39 2.11
N LEU A 69 1.41 11.61 2.41
CA LEU A 69 0.46 10.59 2.89
C LEU A 69 -0.11 9.74 1.76
N HIS A 70 -0.14 10.30 0.54
CA HIS A 70 -0.69 9.61 -0.62
C HIS A 70 0.03 10.03 -1.89
N PHE A 71 0.45 9.06 -2.69
CA PHE A 71 0.96 9.27 -4.03
C PHE A 71 0.28 8.29 -4.97
N SER A 72 -0.48 8.79 -5.94
CA SER A 72 -1.04 7.96 -7.01
C SER A 72 -0.98 8.62 -8.37
N ALA A 73 -0.94 7.80 -9.40
CA ALA A 73 -1.08 8.17 -10.79
C ALA A 73 -2.32 7.47 -11.38
N ASN A 74 -3.26 8.27 -11.86
CA ASN A 74 -4.62 7.86 -12.17
C ASN A 74 -4.95 8.14 -13.64
N ILE A 75 -5.72 7.24 -14.25
CA ILE A 75 -6.31 7.41 -15.59
C ILE A 75 -7.81 7.48 -15.43
N TYR A 76 -8.41 8.53 -15.99
CA TYR A 76 -9.85 8.75 -15.99
C TYR A 76 -10.40 8.82 -17.41
N ASP A 77 -11.66 8.40 -17.58
CA ASP A 77 -12.41 8.70 -18.80
C ASP A 77 -12.93 10.16 -18.82
N LYS A 78 -13.63 10.52 -19.90
CA LYS A 78 -14.25 11.84 -20.09
C LYS A 78 -15.35 12.16 -19.07
N LYS A 79 -15.94 11.15 -18.46
CA LYS A 79 -16.96 11.27 -17.40
C LYS A 79 -16.35 11.33 -16.00
N LYS A 80 -15.01 11.31 -15.89
CA LYS A 80 -14.26 11.28 -14.64
C LYS A 80 -14.40 9.98 -13.85
N ASN A 81 -14.77 8.89 -14.50
CA ASN A 81 -14.64 7.56 -13.89
C ASN A 81 -13.17 7.16 -13.86
N LEU A 82 -12.72 6.59 -12.75
CA LEU A 82 -11.37 6.08 -12.60
C LEU A 82 -11.27 4.74 -13.32
N LEU A 83 -10.30 4.61 -14.23
CA LEU A 83 -10.11 3.41 -15.03
C LEU A 83 -8.90 2.59 -14.56
N TYR A 84 -7.85 3.31 -14.15
CA TYR A 84 -6.58 2.72 -13.73
C TYR A 84 -5.97 3.61 -12.65
N GLN A 85 -5.46 3.00 -11.59
CA GLN A 85 -4.73 3.70 -10.54
C GLN A 85 -3.44 2.95 -10.21
N PHE A 86 -2.31 3.58 -10.49
CA PHE A 86 -1.02 3.21 -9.94
C PHE A 86 -0.83 3.97 -8.62
N SER A 87 -0.71 3.27 -7.51
CA SER A 87 -0.53 3.85 -6.18
C SER A 87 0.77 3.34 -5.59
N PHE A 88 1.60 4.25 -5.09
CA PHE A 88 2.67 3.86 -4.18
C PHE A 88 2.02 3.52 -2.83
N GLY A 89 2.41 2.39 -2.26
CA GLY A 89 1.69 1.77 -1.15
C GLY A 89 2.58 1.31 0.00
N GLU A 90 2.05 1.49 1.21
CA GLU A 90 2.21 0.60 2.34
C GLU A 90 0.93 -0.26 2.44
N PRO A 91 0.89 -1.32 3.26
CA PRO A 91 -0.21 -2.28 3.25
C PRO A 91 -1.59 -1.68 3.37
N LYS A 92 -2.63 -2.41 2.95
CA LYS A 92 -4.04 -2.02 3.16
C LYS A 92 -4.37 -1.65 4.63
N SER A 93 -3.54 -2.07 5.58
CA SER A 93 -3.67 -1.86 7.01
C SER A 93 -2.92 -0.62 7.56
N TYR A 94 -2.05 0.02 6.78
CA TYR A 94 -1.27 1.20 7.20
C TYR A 94 -1.26 2.28 6.12
N VAL A 95 -1.39 3.54 6.53
CA VAL A 95 -1.34 4.67 5.59
C VAL A 95 0.13 4.93 5.24
N PRO A 96 0.53 4.84 3.96
CA PRO A 96 1.91 5.11 3.58
C PRO A 96 2.32 6.53 3.95
N ARG A 97 3.51 6.66 4.52
CA ARG A 97 4.15 7.96 4.77
C ARG A 97 5.50 7.98 4.08
N PHE A 98 5.59 8.70 2.96
CA PHE A 98 6.84 8.91 2.24
C PHE A 98 7.54 10.15 2.80
N GLU A 99 8.58 9.97 3.62
CA GLU A 99 9.45 11.07 4.02
C GLU A 99 10.25 11.54 2.80
N LEU A 100 9.92 12.73 2.29
CA LEU A 100 10.64 13.39 1.20
C LEU A 100 11.92 14.06 1.67
N PHE A 101 12.14 14.21 2.99
CA PHE A 101 13.37 14.79 3.50
C PHE A 101 14.40 13.73 3.88
N LYS A 102 15.63 13.97 3.46
CA LYS A 102 16.85 13.37 3.98
C LYS A 102 17.56 14.40 4.84
N ASN A 103 18.12 13.96 5.98
CA ASN A 103 18.90 14.83 6.88
C ASN A 103 18.19 16.14 7.27
N TYR A 104 16.88 16.08 7.50
CA TYR A 104 16.05 17.17 8.06
C TYR A 104 15.80 18.42 7.19
N SER A 105 16.49 18.59 6.05
CA SER A 105 16.29 19.78 5.20
C SER A 105 16.60 19.63 3.71
N GLU A 106 16.95 18.43 3.23
CA GLU A 106 17.22 18.18 1.82
C GLU A 106 16.20 17.21 1.23
N LEU A 107 15.80 17.41 -0.02
CA LEU A 107 14.95 16.43 -0.69
C LEU A 107 15.70 15.11 -0.87
N ASP A 108 15.03 13.99 -0.59
CA ASP A 108 15.52 12.66 -0.91
C ASP A 108 15.34 12.39 -2.40
N TYR A 109 16.29 12.86 -3.21
CA TYR A 109 16.30 12.62 -4.65
C TYR A 109 16.35 11.13 -5.01
N SER A 110 16.93 10.27 -4.15
CA SER A 110 16.95 8.82 -4.40
C SER A 110 15.57 8.18 -4.27
N LEU A 111 14.71 8.71 -3.39
CA LEU A 111 13.30 8.34 -3.34
C LEU A 111 12.55 8.86 -4.57
N LEU A 112 12.79 10.11 -4.98
CA LEU A 112 12.16 10.69 -6.16
C LEU A 112 12.54 9.94 -7.44
N ASP A 113 13.81 9.55 -7.60
CA ASP A 113 14.29 8.77 -8.75
C ASP A 113 13.60 7.40 -8.84
N ARG A 114 13.37 6.74 -7.70
CA ARG A 114 12.59 5.48 -7.65
C ARG A 114 11.14 5.71 -8.08
N ILE A 115 10.49 6.74 -7.55
CA ILE A 115 9.13 7.13 -7.94
C ILE A 115 9.06 7.38 -9.46
N ILE A 116 10.03 8.11 -10.02
CA ILE A 116 10.12 8.39 -11.45
C ILE A 116 10.28 7.09 -12.25
N ALA A 117 11.17 6.20 -11.81
CA ALA A 117 11.39 4.90 -12.47
C ALA A 117 10.09 4.08 -12.53
N ASP A 118 9.37 3.97 -11.41
CA ASP A 118 8.13 3.20 -11.33
C ASP A 118 7.02 3.82 -12.18
N LEU A 119 6.90 5.16 -12.19
CA LEU A 119 5.96 5.86 -13.07
C LEU A 119 6.28 5.60 -14.54
N ASN A 120 7.54 5.70 -14.93
CA ASN A 120 8.00 5.46 -16.29
C ASN A 120 7.86 3.99 -16.72
N GLN A 121 7.89 3.05 -15.77
CA GLN A 121 7.74 1.62 -16.04
C GLN A 121 6.27 1.17 -16.11
N HIS A 122 5.41 1.71 -15.25
CA HIS A 122 4.06 1.17 -15.06
C HIS A 122 2.95 2.11 -15.50
N PHE A 123 3.07 3.41 -15.21
CA PHE A 123 2.02 4.37 -15.50
C PHE A 123 2.14 4.96 -16.91
N ILE A 124 3.31 5.48 -17.29
CA ILE A 124 3.52 6.11 -18.60
C ILE A 124 3.19 5.13 -19.75
N PRO A 125 3.66 3.87 -19.74
CA PRO A 125 3.32 2.92 -20.81
C PRO A 125 1.83 2.59 -20.85
N ALA A 126 1.14 2.57 -19.70
CA ALA A 126 -0.31 2.38 -19.67
C ALA A 126 -1.05 3.53 -20.37
N THR A 127 -0.60 4.78 -20.17
CA THR A 127 -1.20 5.95 -20.85
C THR A 127 -1.06 5.87 -22.37
N GLN A 128 0.07 5.36 -22.88
CA GLN A 128 0.34 5.20 -24.31
C GLN A 128 -0.46 4.04 -24.89
N LYS A 129 -0.35 2.85 -24.29
CA LYS A 129 -1.01 1.63 -24.79
C LYS A 129 -2.53 1.73 -24.80
N LEU A 130 -3.15 2.43 -23.84
CA LEU A 130 -4.60 2.64 -23.85
C LEU A 130 -5.08 3.50 -25.02
N GLN A 131 -4.22 4.37 -25.57
CA GLN A 131 -4.54 5.18 -26.73
C GLN A 131 -4.29 4.41 -28.04
N GLU A 132 -3.22 3.61 -28.08
CA GLU A 132 -2.78 2.92 -29.29
C GLU A 132 -3.51 1.58 -29.53
N ASN A 133 -3.63 0.76 -28.48
CA ASN A 133 -4.23 -0.57 -28.55
C ASN A 133 -4.73 -1.02 -27.16
N PRO A 134 -5.89 -0.52 -26.72
CA PRO A 134 -6.36 -0.78 -25.37
C PRO A 134 -6.70 -2.26 -25.14
N GLN A 135 -7.11 -3.02 -26.17
CA GLN A 135 -7.42 -4.44 -26.06
C GLN A 135 -6.16 -5.27 -25.76
N MET A 136 -5.03 -4.93 -26.39
CA MET A 136 -3.75 -5.56 -26.09
C MET A 136 -3.22 -5.12 -24.72
N PHE A 137 -3.47 -3.88 -24.30
CA PHE A 137 -3.23 -3.46 -22.92
C PHE A 137 -3.98 -4.33 -21.90
N LEU A 138 -5.29 -4.55 -22.10
CA LEU A 138 -6.11 -5.40 -21.23
C LEU A 138 -5.67 -6.88 -21.22
N GLN A 139 -5.13 -7.39 -22.33
CA GLN A 139 -4.54 -8.73 -22.34
C GLN A 139 -3.28 -8.81 -21.47
N ASN A 140 -2.44 -7.78 -21.49
CA ASN A 140 -1.21 -7.73 -20.70
C ASN A 140 -1.45 -7.62 -19.19
N THR A 141 -2.62 -7.16 -18.76
CA THR A 141 -2.99 -7.16 -17.34
C THR A 141 -3.43 -8.54 -16.85
N ASP A 142 -3.49 -9.53 -17.76
CA ASP A 142 -4.03 -10.85 -17.50
C ASP A 142 -5.42 -10.79 -16.83
N TYR A 143 -6.23 -9.79 -17.20
CA TYR A 143 -7.58 -9.59 -16.68
C TYR A 143 -7.65 -9.48 -15.13
N GLN A 144 -6.57 -9.06 -14.47
CA GLN A 144 -6.53 -8.90 -13.02
C GLN A 144 -7.17 -7.57 -12.59
N SER A 145 -7.80 -7.55 -11.40
CA SER A 145 -8.30 -6.30 -10.78
C SER A 145 -7.23 -5.54 -10.00
N GLU A 146 -6.17 -6.25 -9.61
CA GLU A 146 -5.05 -5.70 -8.86
C GLU A 146 -3.74 -6.38 -9.28
N ILE A 147 -2.70 -5.58 -9.51
CA ILE A 147 -1.31 -6.04 -9.68
C ILE A 147 -0.48 -5.40 -8.58
N VAL A 148 0.32 -6.19 -7.87
CA VAL A 148 1.10 -5.74 -6.70
C VAL A 148 2.57 -6.04 -6.95
N ALA A 149 3.46 -5.10 -6.59
CA ALA A 149 4.89 -5.36 -6.60
C ALA A 149 5.24 -6.50 -5.64
N GLU A 150 6.26 -7.31 -5.95
CA GLU A 150 6.66 -8.45 -5.10
C GLU A 150 7.05 -8.03 -3.68
N ASP A 151 7.61 -6.83 -3.55
CA ASP A 151 8.00 -6.19 -2.29
C ASP A 151 6.97 -5.15 -1.78
N TYR A 152 5.78 -5.14 -2.39
CA TYR A 152 4.62 -4.35 -1.98
C TYR A 152 4.83 -2.82 -1.99
N HIS A 153 5.84 -2.27 -2.68
CA HIS A 153 6.06 -0.82 -2.70
C HIS A 153 5.09 -0.05 -3.63
N TYR A 154 4.50 -0.73 -4.62
CA TYR A 154 3.39 -0.18 -5.41
C TYR A 154 2.26 -1.20 -5.61
N ARG A 155 1.10 -0.66 -5.97
CA ARG A 155 -0.09 -1.38 -6.41
C ARG A 155 -0.68 -0.71 -7.64
N ILE A 156 -1.24 -1.52 -8.52
CA ILE A 156 -2.00 -1.10 -9.68
C ILE A 156 -3.41 -1.64 -9.53
N TRP A 157 -4.37 -0.75 -9.44
CA TRP A 157 -5.79 -1.07 -9.48
C TRP A 157 -6.32 -0.88 -10.89
N ILE A 158 -7.01 -1.91 -11.38
CA ILE A 158 -7.66 -1.90 -12.69
C ILE A 158 -9.16 -1.96 -12.43
N LEU A 159 -9.85 -0.89 -12.80
CA LEU A 159 -11.24 -0.68 -12.41
C LEU A 159 -12.19 -1.24 -13.48
N PRO A 160 -13.41 -1.70 -13.10
CA PRO A 160 -14.39 -2.22 -14.05
C PRO A 160 -14.66 -1.30 -15.24
N GLU A 161 -14.67 0.01 -15.00
CA GLU A 161 -14.93 1.05 -15.99
C GLU A 161 -13.88 1.03 -17.12
N LEU A 162 -12.68 0.49 -16.89
CA LEU A 162 -11.70 0.27 -17.95
C LEU A 162 -12.19 -0.79 -18.95
N TYR A 163 -12.72 -1.91 -18.45
CA TYR A 163 -13.22 -2.99 -19.29
C TYR A 163 -14.52 -2.60 -19.99
N GLU A 164 -15.41 -1.89 -19.29
CA GLU A 164 -16.64 -1.35 -19.89
C GLU A 164 -16.36 -0.44 -21.09
N ASN A 165 -15.27 0.33 -21.04
CA ASN A 165 -14.90 1.27 -22.09
C ASN A 165 -14.12 0.62 -23.25
N PHE A 166 -13.35 -0.43 -22.99
CA PHE A 166 -12.33 -0.89 -23.94
C PHE A 166 -12.32 -2.40 -24.23
N ALA A 167 -12.98 -3.23 -23.42
CA ALA A 167 -12.91 -4.68 -23.55
C ALA A 167 -13.91 -5.23 -24.57
N THR A 168 -13.61 -6.40 -25.15
CA THR A 168 -14.63 -7.23 -25.80
C THR A 168 -15.48 -7.95 -24.75
N ALA A 169 -16.62 -8.51 -25.16
CA ALA A 169 -17.48 -9.28 -24.26
C ALA A 169 -16.74 -10.46 -23.60
N GLU A 170 -15.87 -11.15 -24.34
CA GLU A 170 -15.05 -12.25 -23.84
C GLU A 170 -14.06 -11.77 -22.79
N GLN A 171 -13.41 -10.63 -23.03
CA GLN A 171 -12.45 -10.03 -22.09
C GLN A 171 -13.14 -9.56 -20.80
N THR A 172 -14.32 -8.95 -20.91
CA THR A 172 -15.13 -8.56 -19.74
C THR A 172 -15.49 -9.77 -18.89
N LYS A 173 -15.94 -10.87 -19.53
CA LYS A 173 -16.27 -12.11 -18.82
C LYS A 173 -15.05 -12.67 -18.07
N LEU A 174 -13.88 -12.72 -18.70
CA LEU A 174 -12.64 -13.19 -18.06
C LEU A 174 -12.25 -12.32 -16.86
N TYR A 175 -12.38 -10.99 -16.99
CA TYR A 175 -12.14 -10.07 -15.89
C TYR A 175 -13.12 -10.30 -14.73
N GLU A 176 -14.41 -10.47 -15.01
CA GLU A 176 -15.41 -10.74 -13.98
C GLU A 176 -15.14 -12.06 -13.22
N GLU A 177 -14.79 -13.13 -13.95
CA GLU A 177 -14.43 -14.42 -13.35
C GLU A 177 -13.21 -14.28 -12.42
N LYS A 178 -12.16 -13.58 -12.85
CA LYS A 178 -10.98 -13.33 -12.01
C LYS A 178 -11.27 -12.40 -10.84
N LYS A 179 -12.09 -11.37 -11.04
CA LYS A 179 -12.51 -10.45 -9.98
C LYS A 179 -13.29 -11.17 -8.89
N ILE A 180 -14.20 -12.09 -9.25
CA ILE A 180 -14.93 -12.93 -8.28
C ILE A 180 -13.93 -13.73 -7.44
N VAL A 181 -12.99 -14.44 -8.08
CA VAL A 181 -11.97 -15.23 -7.37
C VAL A 181 -11.12 -14.33 -6.46
N PHE A 182 -10.72 -13.15 -6.94
CA PHE A 182 -9.95 -12.18 -6.16
C PHE A 182 -10.72 -11.72 -4.91
N GLN A 183 -12.03 -11.53 -5.01
CA GLN A 183 -12.90 -11.05 -3.94
C GLN A 183 -13.38 -12.13 -2.97
N ILE A 184 -13.09 -13.41 -3.22
CA ILE A 184 -13.34 -14.49 -2.25
C ILE A 184 -12.64 -14.12 -0.92
N PRO A 185 -13.34 -14.09 0.22
CA PRO A 185 -12.79 -13.65 1.50
C PRO A 185 -11.49 -14.36 1.89
N GLU A 186 -11.39 -15.66 1.62
CA GLU A 186 -10.19 -16.48 1.85
C GLU A 186 -8.99 -15.97 1.07
N ASN A 187 -9.18 -15.62 -0.20
CA ASN A 187 -8.12 -15.09 -1.05
C ASN A 187 -7.73 -13.67 -0.62
N GLU A 188 -8.71 -12.83 -0.29
CA GLU A 188 -8.48 -11.47 0.22
C GLU A 188 -7.65 -11.50 1.51
N LEU A 189 -8.08 -12.29 2.49
CA LEU A 189 -7.43 -12.41 3.78
C LEU A 189 -6.05 -13.03 3.69
N LYS A 190 -5.87 -14.02 2.81
CA LYS A 190 -4.53 -14.55 2.50
C LYS A 190 -3.60 -13.44 2.01
N ARG A 191 -4.03 -12.60 1.07
CA ARG A 191 -3.22 -11.49 0.57
C ARG A 191 -2.88 -10.49 1.68
N ASP A 192 -3.86 -10.13 2.50
CA ASP A 192 -3.66 -9.20 3.61
C ASP A 192 -2.67 -9.76 4.66
N VAL A 193 -2.73 -11.06 4.94
CA VAL A 193 -1.81 -11.75 5.86
C VAL A 193 -0.38 -11.79 5.31
N GLU A 194 -0.19 -12.21 4.06
CA GLU A 194 1.14 -12.32 3.45
C GLU A 194 1.79 -10.94 3.29
N GLU A 195 1.01 -9.92 2.93
CA GLU A 195 1.50 -8.55 2.84
C GLU A 195 1.98 -8.04 4.21
N TYR A 196 1.18 -8.22 5.27
CA TYR A 196 1.58 -7.80 6.61
C TYR A 196 2.85 -8.52 7.05
N LEU A 197 2.95 -9.83 6.80
CA LEU A 197 4.13 -10.61 7.12
C LEU A 197 5.37 -10.10 6.38
N PHE A 198 5.26 -9.82 5.08
CA PHE A 198 6.36 -9.27 4.30
C PHE A 198 6.83 -7.93 4.84
N LEU A 199 5.89 -7.02 5.16
CA LEU A 199 6.22 -5.70 5.69
C LEU A 199 7.06 -5.82 6.97
N ILE A 200 6.57 -6.60 7.93
CA ILE A 200 7.19 -6.70 9.25
C ILE A 200 8.50 -7.49 9.22
N SER A 201 8.59 -8.56 8.41
CA SER A 201 9.76 -9.45 8.41
C SER A 201 10.86 -9.05 7.43
N LYS A 202 10.53 -8.37 6.32
CA LYS A 202 11.48 -8.07 5.24
C LYS A 202 11.68 -6.57 4.99
N ARG A 203 10.59 -5.80 4.87
CA ARG A 203 10.69 -4.41 4.39
C ARG A 203 11.05 -3.42 5.50
N GLN A 204 10.20 -3.31 6.53
CA GLN A 204 10.47 -2.43 7.68
C GLN A 204 11.40 -3.11 8.68
N ARG A 205 11.36 -4.45 8.73
CA ARG A 205 12.05 -5.30 9.71
C ARG A 205 11.87 -4.77 11.13
N ASP A 206 10.79 -5.18 11.77
CA ASP A 206 10.52 -4.80 13.15
C ASP A 206 11.45 -5.57 14.09
N TYR A 207 12.63 -4.99 14.37
CA TYR A 207 13.62 -5.58 15.26
C TYR A 207 13.05 -5.86 16.65
N PHE A 208 12.17 -4.99 17.15
CA PHE A 208 11.54 -5.20 18.44
C PHE A 208 10.69 -6.47 18.43
N LEU A 209 9.81 -6.65 17.45
CA LEU A 209 9.02 -7.88 17.35
C LEU A 209 9.90 -9.10 17.14
N LEU A 210 10.87 -9.04 16.24
CA LEU A 210 11.73 -10.18 15.93
C LEU A 210 12.57 -10.62 17.14
N GLU A 211 13.12 -9.68 17.93
CA GLU A 211 13.86 -9.99 19.16
C GLU A 211 12.99 -10.60 20.27
N ASN A 212 11.66 -10.40 20.21
CA ASN A 212 10.72 -10.96 21.17
C ASN A 212 10.16 -12.33 20.74
N ALA A 213 10.37 -12.77 19.51
CA ALA A 213 9.82 -14.03 19.00
C ALA A 213 10.30 -15.25 19.81
N ASP A 214 11.57 -15.25 20.23
CA ASP A 214 12.19 -16.35 20.98
C ASP A 214 11.70 -16.47 22.43
N LYS A 215 10.93 -15.49 22.94
CA LYS A 215 10.35 -15.54 24.28
C LYS A 215 9.20 -16.52 24.40
N TYR A 216 8.67 -17.00 23.27
CA TYR A 216 7.51 -17.87 23.22
C TYR A 216 7.85 -19.14 22.44
N SER A 217 7.49 -20.31 22.96
CA SER A 217 7.57 -21.56 22.18
C SER A 217 6.49 -21.57 21.10
N ARG A 218 6.67 -22.40 20.07
CA ARG A 218 5.68 -22.55 19.00
C ARG A 218 4.32 -23.00 19.54
N GLU A 219 4.31 -23.89 20.54
CA GLU A 219 3.10 -24.34 21.24
C GLU A 219 2.41 -23.18 21.96
N GLN A 220 3.17 -22.33 22.67
CA GLN A 220 2.63 -21.14 23.33
C GLN A 220 1.99 -20.19 22.30
N LEU A 221 2.62 -19.98 21.15
CA LEU A 221 2.06 -19.15 20.08
C LEU A 221 0.74 -19.69 19.53
N PHE A 222 0.63 -21.00 19.31
CA PHE A 222 -0.64 -21.59 18.90
C PHE A 222 -1.71 -21.54 19.99
N GLN A 223 -1.35 -21.69 21.25
CA GLN A 223 -2.29 -21.52 22.37
C GLN A 223 -2.80 -20.07 22.46
N ILE A 224 -1.90 -19.09 22.32
CA ILE A 224 -2.24 -17.68 22.26
C ILE A 224 -3.18 -17.38 21.09
N LEU A 225 -2.87 -17.90 19.90
CA LEU A 225 -3.72 -17.78 18.72
C LEU A 225 -5.11 -18.37 18.95
N LEU A 226 -5.20 -19.53 19.61
CA LEU A 226 -6.47 -20.17 19.94
C LEU A 226 -7.29 -19.36 20.94
N ILE A 227 -6.67 -18.80 21.99
CA ILE A 227 -7.33 -17.92 22.96
C ILE A 227 -7.88 -16.69 22.24
N ALA A 228 -7.06 -16.06 21.39
CA ALA A 228 -7.46 -14.92 20.59
C ALA A 228 -8.66 -15.25 19.70
N HIS A 229 -8.60 -16.39 19.00
CA HIS A 229 -9.69 -16.86 18.13
C HIS A 229 -11.01 -17.06 18.89
N LYS A 230 -11.00 -17.78 20.02
CA LYS A 230 -12.19 -18.00 20.84
C LYS A 230 -12.88 -16.70 21.27
N LEU A 231 -12.09 -15.69 21.65
CA LEU A 231 -12.64 -14.38 22.02
C LEU A 231 -13.28 -13.62 20.86
N THR A 232 -12.95 -13.98 19.61
CA THR A 232 -13.52 -13.37 18.41
C THR A 232 -14.80 -14.04 17.90
N GLU A 233 -15.19 -15.22 18.42
CA GLU A 233 -16.34 -15.99 17.94
C GLU A 233 -17.67 -15.22 18.00
N ASN A 234 -17.81 -14.33 19.01
CA ASN A 234 -18.98 -13.50 19.22
C ASN A 234 -18.80 -12.03 18.74
N HIS A 235 -17.73 -11.75 17.98
CA HIS A 235 -17.41 -10.41 17.52
C HIS A 235 -17.96 -10.14 16.10
N LYS A 236 -18.15 -8.87 15.75
CA LYS A 236 -18.73 -8.43 14.46
C LYS A 236 -18.02 -8.98 13.21
N ASN A 237 -16.75 -9.38 13.33
CA ASN A 237 -15.90 -9.86 12.23
C ASN A 237 -15.61 -11.38 12.33
N LYS A 238 -16.48 -12.17 12.99
CA LYS A 238 -16.23 -13.59 13.29
C LYS A 238 -15.82 -14.41 12.06
N GLU A 239 -16.48 -14.24 10.92
CA GLU A 239 -16.21 -15.03 9.69
C GLU A 239 -14.80 -14.74 9.16
N ARG A 240 -14.42 -13.46 9.08
CA ARG A 240 -13.06 -13.08 8.68
C ARG A 240 -12.01 -13.58 9.68
N ASN A 241 -12.34 -13.60 10.97
CA ASN A 241 -11.42 -14.10 12.00
C ASN A 241 -11.28 -15.62 11.98
N ILE A 242 -12.33 -16.38 11.64
CA ILE A 242 -12.25 -17.83 11.40
C ILE A 242 -11.28 -18.10 10.25
N ILE A 243 -11.48 -17.43 9.11
CA ILE A 243 -10.62 -17.61 7.92
C ILE A 243 -9.16 -17.24 8.23
N ARG A 244 -8.91 -16.11 8.91
CA ARG A 244 -7.54 -15.72 9.31
C ARG A 244 -6.90 -16.76 10.24
N TYR A 245 -7.66 -17.25 11.22
CA TYR A 245 -7.18 -18.26 12.16
C TYR A 245 -6.80 -19.54 11.41
N ASP A 246 -7.69 -20.05 10.57
CA ASP A 246 -7.46 -21.27 9.79
C ASP A 246 -6.28 -21.12 8.84
N TYR A 247 -6.13 -19.95 8.21
CA TYR A 247 -4.97 -19.67 7.36
C TYR A 247 -3.67 -19.71 8.17
N ILE A 248 -3.57 -18.94 9.25
CA ILE A 248 -2.35 -18.84 10.07
C ILE A 248 -1.99 -20.20 10.68
N LYS A 249 -2.99 -20.93 11.19
CA LYS A 249 -2.81 -22.24 11.83
C LYS A 249 -2.24 -23.28 10.86
N ASN A 250 -2.70 -23.27 9.61
CA ASN A 250 -2.33 -24.28 8.61
C ASN A 250 -1.15 -23.84 7.73
N ARG A 251 -0.71 -22.58 7.80
CA ARG A 251 0.45 -22.06 7.06
C ARG A 251 1.75 -22.66 7.60
N GLN A 252 2.57 -23.19 6.69
CA GLN A 252 3.95 -23.52 7.00
C GLN A 252 4.75 -22.24 7.22
N SER A 253 4.92 -21.87 8.50
CA SER A 253 5.60 -20.65 8.91
C SER A 253 6.84 -20.98 9.72
N THR A 254 7.91 -20.20 9.56
CA THR A 254 9.03 -20.20 10.51
C THR A 254 8.55 -19.78 11.90
N HIS A 255 9.40 -19.90 12.92
CA HIS A 255 9.06 -19.47 14.28
C HIS A 255 8.76 -17.96 14.35
N GLU A 256 9.66 -17.15 13.80
CA GLU A 256 9.52 -15.68 13.73
C GLU A 256 8.26 -15.27 12.95
N GLU A 257 7.99 -15.93 11.82
CA GLU A 257 6.79 -15.65 11.03
C GLU A 257 5.52 -15.96 11.81
N LEU A 258 5.47 -17.11 12.51
CA LEU A 258 4.31 -17.45 13.34
C LEU A 258 4.08 -16.39 14.42
N PHE A 259 5.14 -15.91 15.08
CA PHE A 259 5.02 -14.84 16.08
C PHE A 259 4.38 -13.58 15.49
N ILE A 260 4.86 -13.12 14.33
CA ILE A 260 4.31 -11.95 13.61
C ILE A 260 2.84 -12.18 13.25
N LEU A 261 2.49 -13.38 12.79
CA LEU A 261 1.13 -13.71 12.38
C LEU A 261 0.15 -13.77 13.57
N VAL A 262 0.61 -14.21 14.74
CA VAL A 262 -0.19 -14.16 15.97
C VAL A 262 -0.47 -12.72 16.36
N ILE A 263 0.52 -11.84 16.30
CA ILE A 263 0.33 -10.40 16.54
C ILE A 263 -0.63 -9.79 15.52
N TYR A 264 -0.47 -10.13 14.23
CA TYR A 264 -1.39 -9.70 13.18
C TYR A 264 -2.83 -10.08 13.50
N PHE A 265 -3.06 -11.33 13.89
CA PHE A 265 -4.40 -11.80 14.26
C PHE A 265 -4.99 -10.96 15.41
N ILE A 266 -4.20 -10.73 16.45
CA ILE A 266 -4.60 -9.95 17.62
C ILE A 266 -4.93 -8.51 17.23
N LYS A 267 -4.07 -7.82 16.47
CA LYS A 267 -4.32 -6.45 15.98
C LYS A 267 -5.58 -6.37 15.11
N MET A 268 -5.75 -7.31 14.18
CA MET A 268 -6.92 -7.33 13.29
C MET A 268 -8.23 -7.69 13.97
N SER A 269 -8.17 -8.28 15.17
CA SER A 269 -9.37 -8.58 15.95
C SER A 269 -10.03 -7.33 16.53
N GLY A 270 -9.26 -6.27 16.80
CA GLY A 270 -9.68 -5.08 17.56
C GLY A 270 -10.01 -5.38 19.04
N LEU A 271 -9.52 -6.49 19.58
CA LEU A 271 -9.75 -6.97 20.94
C LEU A 271 -8.44 -7.13 21.74
N GLU A 272 -7.39 -6.39 21.36
CA GLU A 272 -6.02 -6.55 21.85
C GLU A 272 -5.95 -6.55 23.38
N GLN A 273 -6.59 -5.59 24.03
CA GLN A 273 -6.61 -5.47 25.50
C GLN A 273 -7.32 -6.66 26.18
N LYS A 274 -8.40 -7.16 25.58
CA LYS A 274 -9.13 -8.32 26.13
C LYS A 274 -8.34 -9.61 25.94
N ILE A 275 -7.75 -9.78 24.77
CA ILE A 275 -6.94 -10.95 24.44
C ILE A 275 -5.69 -11.02 25.32
N THR A 276 -4.95 -9.92 25.44
CA THR A 276 -3.73 -9.86 26.25
C THR A 276 -4.01 -10.11 27.74
N LYS A 277 -5.12 -9.58 28.26
CA LYS A 277 -5.59 -9.91 29.60
C LYS A 277 -5.89 -11.40 29.74
N GLN A 278 -6.64 -11.99 28.80
CA GLN A 278 -7.00 -13.42 28.86
C GLN A 278 -5.77 -14.33 28.78
N ILE A 279 -4.79 -14.00 27.95
CA ILE A 279 -3.50 -14.72 27.86
C ILE A 279 -2.80 -14.70 29.22
N TYR A 280 -2.75 -13.54 29.89
CA TYR A 280 -2.16 -13.47 31.23
C TYR A 280 -2.95 -14.29 32.24
N ASP A 281 -4.28 -14.20 32.22
CA ASP A 281 -5.14 -14.90 33.19
C ASP A 281 -5.01 -16.42 33.06
N GLU A 282 -4.99 -16.96 31.83
CA GLU A 282 -4.92 -18.42 31.56
C GLU A 282 -3.50 -18.98 31.58
N MET A 283 -2.53 -18.26 31.01
CA MET A 283 -1.18 -18.79 30.77
C MET A 283 -0.12 -18.19 31.68
N LYS A 284 -0.44 -17.12 32.43
CA LYS A 284 0.53 -16.32 33.21
C LYS A 284 1.66 -15.74 32.34
N ILE A 285 1.34 -15.43 31.09
CA ILE A 285 2.26 -14.85 30.10
C ILE A 285 1.91 -13.38 29.86
N ASN A 286 2.93 -12.51 29.94
CA ASN A 286 2.85 -11.14 29.43
C ASN A 286 3.20 -11.16 27.95
N PHE A 287 2.19 -11.24 27.08
CA PHE A 287 2.41 -11.29 25.63
C PHE A 287 2.78 -9.91 25.08
N VAL A 288 3.94 -9.83 24.42
CA VAL A 288 4.45 -8.61 23.78
C VAL A 288 3.83 -8.50 22.38
N TYR A 289 3.08 -7.42 22.14
CA TYR A 289 2.35 -7.21 20.88
C TYR A 289 2.37 -5.76 20.36
N GLN A 290 2.96 -4.82 21.12
CA GLN A 290 3.01 -3.39 20.78
C GLN A 290 3.97 -3.18 19.62
#